data_AF-A0A9D7F595-F1
#
_entry.id   AF-A0A9D7F595-F1
#
_cell.length_a   1.000
_cell.length_b   1.000
_cell.length_c   1.000
_cell.angle_alpha   90.00
_cell.angle_beta   90.00
_cell.angle_gamma   90.00
#
_symmetry.space_group_name_H-M   'P 1'
#
loop_
_entity.id
_entity.type
_entity.pdbx_description
1 polymer ?
#
loop_
_entity_poly.entity_id
_entity_poly.type
_entity_poly.pdbx_seq_one_letter_code
_entity_poly.pdbx_strand_id
1 'polypeptide(L)'
;MRILLFVFTAILLAASTPAQAQVDAISKYFSKYVDDERFTVVYISPKAFQMFDKLDIDLDDDEANAIKEVVKDLRGLRILVAEENTMALYKEASQMINKNEYEVLMTVRNKGEESVDFLIKDTGDIIDELLMIVGGPEDFVLMSFVGQIDINKISQMAKAFEDDEEDEDEDKED
;
A
#
# COMPACT_ATOMS: atom_id res chain seq x y z
N MET A 1 42.44 -35.25 1.52
CA MET A 1 42.12 -34.07 0.68
C MET A 1 40.86 -34.23 -0.17
N ARG A 2 40.57 -35.43 -0.73
CA ARG A 2 39.36 -35.67 -1.56
C ARG A 2 38.03 -35.48 -0.80
N ILE A 3 37.92 -35.98 0.44
CA ILE A 3 36.69 -35.86 1.27
C ILE A 3 36.38 -34.40 1.65
N LEU A 4 37.40 -33.57 1.90
CA LEU A 4 37.23 -32.14 2.22
C LEU A 4 36.63 -31.37 1.03
N LEU A 5 37.00 -31.76 -0.20
CA LEU A 5 36.52 -31.17 -1.45
C LEU A 5 35.04 -31.50 -1.70
N PHE A 6 34.58 -32.69 -1.32
CA PHE A 6 33.17 -33.08 -1.41
C PHE A 6 32.28 -32.35 -0.40
N VAL A 7 32.77 -32.13 0.83
CA VAL A 7 32.02 -31.37 1.86
C VAL A 7 31.89 -29.89 1.47
N PHE A 8 32.95 -29.29 0.91
CA PHE A 8 32.92 -27.91 0.45
C PHE A 8 31.97 -27.70 -0.75
N THR A 9 31.87 -28.69 -1.64
CA THR A 9 30.96 -28.65 -2.79
C THR A 9 29.49 -28.82 -2.35
N ALA A 10 29.22 -29.64 -1.34
CA ALA A 10 27.87 -29.84 -0.80
C ALA A 10 27.31 -28.59 -0.08
N ILE A 11 28.17 -27.80 0.55
CA ILE A 11 27.78 -26.54 1.22
C ILE A 11 27.48 -25.43 0.18
N LEU A 12 28.19 -25.40 -0.95
CA LEU A 12 27.94 -24.42 -2.02
C LEU A 12 26.60 -24.63 -2.74
N LEU A 13 26.12 -25.88 -2.83
CA LEU A 13 24.82 -26.24 -3.43
C LEU A 13 23.63 -25.98 -2.50
N ALA A 14 23.85 -25.80 -1.20
CA ALA A 14 22.80 -25.43 -0.23
C ALA A 14 22.57 -23.91 -0.14
N ALA A 15 23.46 -23.10 -0.71
CA ALA A 15 23.35 -21.64 -0.72
C ALA A 15 22.57 -21.07 -1.92
N SER A 16 22.18 -21.92 -2.88
CA SER A 16 21.28 -21.53 -3.97
C SER A 16 19.83 -21.86 -3.61
N THR A 17 19.34 -21.33 -2.49
CA THR A 17 17.90 -21.09 -2.41
C THR A 17 17.63 -19.98 -3.43
N PRO A 18 16.71 -20.17 -4.41
CA PRO A 18 16.21 -19.03 -5.13
C PRO A 18 15.64 -18.11 -4.05
N ALA A 19 16.23 -16.93 -3.88
CA ALA A 19 15.61 -15.87 -3.13
C ALA A 19 14.23 -15.73 -3.75
N GLN A 20 13.21 -16.29 -3.09
CA GLN A 20 11.85 -16.04 -3.44
C GLN A 20 11.72 -14.55 -3.18
N ALA A 21 11.87 -13.76 -4.24
CA ALA A 21 11.25 -12.46 -4.29
C ALA A 21 9.81 -12.75 -3.93
N GLN A 22 9.42 -12.46 -2.70
CA GLN A 22 8.02 -12.35 -2.33
C GLN A 22 7.49 -11.32 -3.31
N VAL A 23 6.91 -11.80 -4.41
CA VAL A 23 6.15 -10.96 -5.30
C VAL A 23 4.89 -10.71 -4.49
N ASP A 24 4.85 -9.54 -3.85
CA ASP A 24 3.73 -9.08 -3.06
C ASP A 24 2.43 -9.37 -3.84
N ALA A 25 1.40 -9.89 -3.16
CA ALA A 25 0.19 -10.36 -3.82
C ALA A 25 -0.45 -9.26 -4.68
N ILE A 26 -0.29 -8.02 -4.25
CA ILE A 26 -0.65 -6.81 -4.98
C ILE A 26 0.18 -6.57 -6.21
N SER A 27 1.48 -6.83 -6.22
CA SER A 27 2.28 -6.66 -7.43
C SER A 27 1.71 -7.54 -8.57
N LYS A 28 1.14 -8.72 -8.25
CA LYS A 28 0.41 -9.55 -9.22
C LYS A 28 -0.95 -8.97 -9.60
N TYR A 29 -1.72 -8.43 -8.63
CA TYR A 29 -2.99 -7.75 -8.89
C TYR A 29 -2.77 -6.55 -9.83
N PHE A 30 -1.87 -5.64 -9.48
CA PHE A 30 -1.50 -4.48 -10.29
C PHE A 30 -1.01 -4.87 -11.69
N SER A 31 -0.16 -5.89 -11.81
CA SER A 31 0.33 -6.34 -13.13
C SER A 31 -0.79 -6.83 -14.05
N LYS A 32 -1.93 -7.29 -13.51
CA LYS A 32 -3.10 -7.68 -14.32
C LYS A 32 -3.81 -6.46 -14.93
N TYR A 33 -3.77 -5.30 -14.27
CA TYR A 33 -4.52 -4.10 -14.66
C TYR A 33 -3.64 -2.99 -15.25
N VAL A 34 -2.30 -3.11 -15.18
CA VAL A 34 -1.37 -2.08 -15.67
C VAL A 34 -1.52 -1.80 -17.17
N ASP A 35 -1.97 -2.79 -17.94
CA ASP A 35 -2.17 -2.69 -19.39
C ASP A 35 -3.66 -2.48 -19.77
N ASP A 36 -4.55 -2.32 -18.79
CA ASP A 36 -5.99 -2.10 -19.03
C ASP A 36 -6.28 -0.60 -19.06
N GLU A 37 -6.71 -0.08 -20.23
CA GLU A 37 -6.94 1.35 -20.47
C GLU A 37 -8.04 1.96 -19.58
N ARG A 38 -8.86 1.14 -18.93
CA ARG A 38 -9.89 1.61 -17.99
C ARG A 38 -9.31 2.02 -16.65
N PHE A 39 -8.05 1.73 -16.40
CA PHE A 39 -7.39 2.00 -15.14
C PHE A 39 -6.32 3.06 -15.28
N THR A 40 -6.35 4.02 -14.38
CA THR A 40 -5.19 4.89 -14.14
C THR A 40 -4.27 4.17 -13.17
N VAL A 41 -3.05 3.88 -13.61
CA VAL A 41 -2.05 3.18 -12.79
C VAL A 41 -0.89 4.12 -12.50
N VAL A 42 -0.64 4.37 -11.22
CA VAL A 42 0.46 5.19 -10.74
C VAL A 42 1.41 4.33 -9.90
N TYR A 43 2.70 4.37 -10.24
CA TYR A 43 3.76 3.78 -9.42
C TYR A 43 4.75 4.85 -9.02
N ILE A 44 4.94 5.01 -7.70
CA ILE A 44 5.92 5.92 -7.13
C ILE A 44 7.03 5.08 -6.51
N SER A 45 8.23 5.25 -7.06
CA SER A 45 9.42 4.55 -6.60
C SER A 45 10.03 5.23 -5.36
N PRO A 46 10.83 4.52 -4.55
CA PRO A 46 11.60 5.11 -3.45
C PRO A 46 12.44 6.30 -3.88
N LYS A 47 12.93 6.27 -5.13
CA LYS A 47 13.75 7.34 -5.66
C LYS A 47 12.96 8.63 -5.87
N ALA A 48 11.70 8.53 -6.27
CA ALA A 48 10.82 9.68 -6.40
C ALA A 48 10.55 10.32 -5.03
N PHE A 49 10.34 9.51 -3.99
CA PHE A 49 10.20 10.00 -2.62
C PHE A 49 11.44 10.74 -2.10
N GLN A 50 12.63 10.20 -2.34
CA GLN A 50 13.90 10.90 -2.03
C GLN A 50 14.11 12.20 -2.82
N MET A 51 13.39 12.36 -3.94
CA MET A 51 13.38 13.60 -4.70
C MET A 51 12.34 14.58 -4.16
N PHE A 52 11.23 14.12 -3.56
CA PHE A 52 10.29 15.01 -2.86
C PHE A 52 10.93 15.76 -1.70
N ASP A 53 11.78 15.13 -0.89
CA ASP A 53 12.58 15.84 0.14
C ASP A 53 13.47 16.96 -0.43
N LYS A 54 13.69 16.99 -1.75
CA LYS A 54 14.52 17.98 -2.46
C LYS A 54 13.71 18.95 -3.31
N LEU A 55 12.42 18.70 -3.46
CA LEU A 55 11.49 19.60 -4.11
C LEU A 55 10.81 20.36 -2.97
N ASP A 56 11.01 21.68 -2.90
CA ASP A 56 10.17 22.55 -2.06
C ASP A 56 8.75 22.48 -2.64
N ILE A 57 7.99 21.47 -2.23
CA ILE A 57 6.56 21.40 -2.53
C ILE A 57 5.88 22.04 -1.33
N ASP A 58 5.30 23.22 -1.57
CA ASP A 58 4.30 23.85 -0.70
C ASP A 58 3.08 22.91 -0.66
N LEU A 59 3.12 21.97 0.28
CA LEU A 59 1.95 21.26 0.77
C LEU A 59 1.83 21.68 2.23
N ASP A 60 0.60 21.94 2.63
CA ASP A 60 0.15 22.40 3.94
C ASP A 60 0.90 21.64 5.05
N ASP A 61 1.46 22.37 6.01
CA ASP A 61 2.64 21.94 6.78
C ASP A 61 2.43 20.65 7.61
N ASP A 62 1.20 20.30 7.98
CA ASP A 62 0.92 19.17 8.87
C ASP A 62 0.69 17.84 8.12
N GLU A 63 -0.12 17.83 7.04
CA GLU A 63 -0.33 16.65 6.17
C GLU A 63 0.95 16.22 5.46
N ALA A 64 1.69 17.20 4.92
CA ALA A 64 2.92 16.94 4.19
C ALA A 64 3.96 16.26 5.08
N ASN A 65 4.01 16.64 6.36
CA ASN A 65 4.94 16.07 7.33
C ASN A 65 4.52 14.67 7.77
N ALA A 66 3.22 14.42 7.99
CA ALA A 66 2.70 13.08 8.30
C ALA A 66 2.96 12.09 7.16
N ILE A 67 2.67 12.51 5.93
CA ILE A 67 2.93 11.73 4.72
C ILE A 67 4.44 11.52 4.55
N LYS A 68 5.28 12.56 4.67
CA LYS A 68 6.76 12.42 4.59
C LYS A 68 7.31 11.39 5.57
N GLU A 69 6.82 11.37 6.82
CA GLU A 69 7.31 10.46 7.85
C GLU A 69 7.00 8.98 7.57
N VAL A 70 5.90 8.70 6.88
CA VAL A 70 5.58 7.34 6.43
C VAL A 70 6.30 7.00 5.15
N VAL A 71 6.38 7.98 4.24
CA VAL A 71 6.99 7.84 2.91
C VAL A 71 8.49 7.52 2.97
N LYS A 72 9.21 7.96 4.01
CA LYS A 72 10.63 7.60 4.22
C LYS A 72 10.87 6.10 4.35
N ASP A 73 9.90 5.38 4.92
CA ASP A 73 10.00 3.93 5.17
C ASP A 73 9.36 3.11 4.03
N LEU A 74 8.79 3.78 3.02
CA LEU A 74 8.21 3.15 1.85
C LEU A 74 9.28 2.72 0.85
N ARG A 75 9.16 1.46 0.46
CA ARG A 75 9.87 0.86 -0.68
C ARG A 75 9.09 0.99 -1.99
N GLY A 76 7.86 1.49 -1.94
CA GLY A 76 7.12 1.92 -3.12
C GLY A 76 5.64 2.12 -2.82
N LEU A 77 5.00 2.96 -3.63
CA LEU A 77 3.56 3.17 -3.63
C LEU A 77 2.99 2.83 -4.99
N ARG A 78 1.88 2.08 -4.99
CA ARG A 78 1.11 1.74 -6.19
C ARG A 78 -0.33 2.18 -5.97
N ILE A 79 -0.88 2.91 -6.94
CA ILE A 79 -2.26 3.37 -6.95
C ILE A 79 -2.91 2.91 -8.25
N LEU A 80 -4.09 2.32 -8.12
CA LEU A 80 -4.93 1.88 -9.22
C LEU A 80 -6.28 2.57 -9.06
N VAL A 81 -6.68 3.38 -10.04
CA VAL A 81 -7.94 4.10 -10.04
C VAL A 81 -8.79 3.66 -11.22
N ALA A 82 -10.09 3.53 -11.03
CA ALA A 82 -11.07 3.33 -12.10
C ALA A 82 -12.36 4.10 -11.79
N GLU A 83 -12.94 4.70 -12.83
CA GLU A 83 -14.20 5.46 -12.77
C GLU A 83 -15.39 4.65 -13.31
N GLU A 84 -15.14 3.41 -13.75
CA GLU A 84 -16.15 2.52 -14.32
C GLU A 84 -16.26 1.21 -13.55
N ASN A 85 -17.49 0.72 -13.36
CA ASN A 85 -17.78 -0.54 -12.65
C ASN A 85 -17.16 -0.60 -11.24
N THR A 86 -17.02 0.55 -10.60
CA THR A 86 -16.26 0.78 -9.36
C THR A 86 -16.67 -0.17 -8.24
N MET A 87 -17.96 -0.31 -7.97
CA MET A 87 -18.46 -1.20 -6.93
C MET A 87 -18.26 -2.70 -7.24
N ALA A 88 -18.17 -3.08 -8.51
CA ALA A 88 -17.84 -4.44 -8.90
C ALA A 88 -16.34 -4.69 -8.71
N LEU A 89 -15.49 -3.72 -9.06
CA LEU A 89 -14.05 -3.75 -8.85
C LEU A 89 -13.69 -3.79 -7.36
N TYR A 90 -14.37 -3.01 -6.53
CA TYR A 90 -14.25 -3.07 -5.07
C TYR A 90 -14.52 -4.48 -4.55
N LYS A 91 -15.65 -5.09 -4.95
CA LYS A 91 -15.99 -6.46 -4.55
C LYS A 91 -14.98 -7.49 -5.06
N GLU A 92 -14.51 -7.35 -6.30
CA GLU A 92 -13.47 -8.24 -6.87
C GLU A 92 -12.16 -8.12 -6.07
N ALA A 93 -11.71 -6.90 -5.80
CA ALA A 93 -10.49 -6.62 -5.05
C ALA A 93 -10.57 -7.19 -3.62
N SER A 94 -11.64 -6.89 -2.88
CA SER A 94 -11.85 -7.40 -1.51
C SER A 94 -11.96 -8.93 -1.44
N GLN A 95 -12.36 -9.59 -2.54
CA GLN A 95 -12.40 -11.05 -2.64
C GLN A 95 -11.06 -11.67 -3.05
N MET A 96 -10.28 -10.98 -3.89
CA MET A 96 -9.00 -11.48 -4.39
C MET A 96 -7.88 -11.38 -3.34
N ILE A 97 -7.99 -10.43 -2.42
CA ILE A 97 -7.02 -10.30 -1.33
C ILE A 97 -7.10 -11.54 -0.43
N ASN A 98 -5.96 -12.22 -0.31
CA ASN A 98 -5.83 -13.43 0.46
C ASN A 98 -5.92 -13.12 1.96
N LYS A 99 -7.05 -13.43 2.58
CA LYS A 99 -7.30 -13.22 4.01
C LYS A 99 -6.41 -14.04 4.96
N ASN A 100 -5.58 -14.96 4.43
CA ASN A 100 -4.55 -15.65 5.22
C ASN A 100 -3.22 -14.90 5.22
N GLU A 101 -3.02 -13.95 4.31
CA GLU A 101 -1.81 -13.12 4.21
C GLU A 101 -2.04 -11.68 4.68
N TYR A 102 -3.28 -11.20 4.61
CA TYR A 102 -3.65 -9.85 5.04
C TYR A 102 -4.66 -9.90 6.18
N GLU A 103 -4.42 -9.08 7.19
CA GLU A 103 -5.33 -8.80 8.30
C GLU A 103 -6.07 -7.49 8.03
N VAL A 104 -7.36 -7.45 8.35
CA VAL A 104 -8.17 -6.22 8.24
C VAL A 104 -7.95 -5.40 9.50
N LEU A 105 -7.43 -4.18 9.34
CA LEU A 105 -7.28 -3.24 10.46
C LEU A 105 -8.54 -2.42 10.69
N MET A 106 -9.10 -1.89 9.61
CA MET A 106 -10.22 -0.96 9.66
C MET A 106 -11.12 -1.15 8.45
N THR A 107 -12.39 -0.86 8.69
CA THR A 107 -13.47 -1.05 7.72
C THR A 107 -14.47 0.06 7.95
N VAL A 108 -14.54 1.00 7.00
CA VAL A 108 -15.53 2.08 7.00
C VAL A 108 -16.61 1.74 5.99
N ARG A 109 -17.87 1.93 6.36
CA ARG A 109 -19.02 1.59 5.52
C ARG A 109 -20.04 2.71 5.58
N ASN A 110 -20.08 3.54 4.55
CA ASN A 110 -21.12 4.56 4.41
C ASN A 110 -22.17 4.07 3.41
N LYS A 111 -23.42 3.96 3.87
CA LYS A 111 -24.51 3.42 3.05
C LYS A 111 -24.88 4.41 1.96
N GLY A 112 -24.54 4.08 0.72
CA GLY A 112 -24.84 4.92 -0.44
C GLY A 112 -23.70 5.83 -0.88
N GLU A 113 -22.59 5.80 -0.14
CA GLU A 113 -21.38 6.57 -0.38
C GLU A 113 -20.19 5.60 -0.45
N GLU A 114 -19.05 5.99 0.09
CA GLU A 114 -17.80 5.24 0.01
C GLU A 114 -17.70 4.12 1.04
N SER A 115 -17.08 3.02 0.62
CA SER A 115 -16.67 1.93 1.50
C SER A 115 -15.16 1.81 1.44
N VAL A 116 -14.51 1.85 2.60
CA VAL A 116 -13.06 1.80 2.72
C VAL A 116 -12.64 0.57 3.53
N ASP A 117 -11.65 -0.16 3.02
CA ASP A 117 -10.98 -1.25 3.73
C ASP A 117 -9.49 -0.94 3.86
N PHE A 118 -8.99 -0.99 5.09
CA PHE A 118 -7.56 -0.97 5.39
C PHE A 118 -7.11 -2.37 5.78
N LEU A 119 -6.12 -2.91 5.07
CA LEU A 119 -5.55 -4.21 5.34
C LEU A 119 -4.04 -4.14 5.46
N ILE A 120 -3.46 -4.95 6.33
CA ILE A 120 -2.01 -5.06 6.47
C ILE A 120 -1.53 -6.47 6.25
N LYS A 121 -0.29 -6.57 5.78
CA LYS A 121 0.50 -7.78 5.83
C LYS A 121 1.72 -7.48 6.69
N ASP A 122 1.91 -8.24 7.76
CA ASP A 122 2.97 -8.02 8.72
C ASP A 122 3.78 -9.29 9.00
N THR A 123 4.95 -9.08 9.57
CA THR A 123 5.79 -10.13 10.15
C THR A 123 6.14 -9.72 11.58
N GLY A 124 5.27 -10.07 12.54
CA GLY A 124 5.41 -9.64 13.93
C GLY A 124 4.92 -8.20 14.10
N ASP A 125 5.77 -7.30 14.60
CA ASP A 125 5.42 -5.89 14.83
C ASP A 125 5.75 -4.98 13.62
N ILE A 126 6.19 -5.54 12.50
CA ILE A 126 6.61 -4.81 11.29
C ILE A 126 5.61 -5.05 10.17
N ILE A 127 5.03 -3.97 9.64
CA ILE A 127 4.14 -4.03 8.47
C ILE A 127 5.00 -4.06 7.21
N ASP A 128 4.90 -5.16 6.46
CA ASP A 128 5.56 -5.33 5.17
C ASP A 128 4.77 -4.63 4.05
N GLU A 129 3.45 -4.60 4.18
CA GLU A 129 2.56 -3.96 3.20
C GLU A 129 1.27 -3.44 3.84
N LEU A 130 0.89 -2.20 3.50
CA LEU A 130 -0.41 -1.61 3.81
C LEU A 130 -1.22 -1.49 2.52
N LEU A 131 -2.46 -1.95 2.59
CA LEU A 131 -3.46 -1.90 1.56
C LEU A 131 -4.60 -0.98 1.96
N MET A 132 -5.06 -0.19 1.00
CA MET A 132 -6.32 0.54 1.09
C MET A 132 -7.16 0.24 -0.15
N ILE A 133 -8.43 -0.11 0.07
CA ILE A 133 -9.41 -0.32 -0.99
C ILE A 133 -10.58 0.61 -0.74
N VAL A 134 -10.83 1.53 -1.66
CA VAL A 134 -11.98 2.42 -1.66
C VAL A 134 -12.91 2.00 -2.80
N GLY A 135 -14.18 1.84 -2.48
CA GLY A 135 -15.25 1.65 -3.45
C GLY A 135 -16.36 2.65 -3.20
N GLY A 136 -16.54 3.59 -4.11
CA GLY A 136 -17.63 4.55 -4.13
C GLY A 136 -18.48 4.46 -5.41
N PRO A 137 -19.56 5.26 -5.49
CA PRO A 137 -20.41 5.33 -6.68
C PRO A 137 -19.66 5.81 -7.93
N GLU A 138 -18.73 6.74 -7.75
CA GLU A 138 -17.98 7.39 -8.84
C GLU A 138 -16.63 6.72 -9.07
N ASP A 139 -15.88 6.47 -7.99
CA ASP A 139 -14.50 6.00 -8.07
C ASP A 139 -14.25 4.68 -7.32
N PHE A 140 -13.35 3.89 -7.90
CA PHE A 140 -12.67 2.79 -7.23
C PHE A 140 -11.19 3.10 -7.12
N VAL A 141 -10.64 3.00 -5.92
CA VAL A 141 -9.22 3.19 -5.66
C VAL A 141 -8.67 1.96 -4.94
N LEU A 142 -7.60 1.38 -5.47
CA LEU A 142 -6.77 0.41 -4.76
C LEU A 142 -5.38 0.98 -4.62
N MET A 143 -4.92 1.06 -3.37
CA MET A 143 -3.62 1.58 -3.02
C MET A 143 -2.83 0.55 -2.24
N SER A 144 -1.54 0.43 -2.58
CA SER A 144 -0.58 -0.39 -1.84
C SER A 144 0.67 0.40 -1.52
N PHE A 145 1.02 0.36 -0.25
CA PHE A 145 2.26 0.85 0.33
C PHE A 145 3.11 -0.35 0.72
N VAL A 146 4.23 -0.58 0.02
CA VAL A 146 5.18 -1.65 0.36
C VAL A 146 6.34 -1.04 1.11
N GLY A 147 6.72 -1.57 2.27
CA GLY A 147 7.73 -0.95 3.14
C GLY A 147 8.10 -1.79 4.35
N GLN A 148 8.85 -1.18 5.27
CA GLN A 148 8.94 -1.67 6.65
C GLN A 148 8.32 -0.59 7.52
N ILE A 149 7.00 -0.62 7.64
CA ILE A 149 6.23 0.47 8.21
C ILE A 149 5.93 0.18 9.67
N ASP A 150 6.18 1.16 10.53
CA ASP A 150 5.77 1.09 11.93
C ASP A 150 4.25 1.39 12.03
N ILE A 151 3.50 0.47 12.65
CA ILE A 151 2.05 0.59 12.87
C ILE A 151 1.66 1.91 13.53
N ASN A 152 2.50 2.45 14.43
CA ASN A 152 2.22 3.70 15.12
C ASN A 152 2.17 4.90 14.16
N LYS A 153 2.93 4.85 13.07
CA LYS A 153 2.93 5.90 12.05
C LYS A 153 1.66 5.87 11.20
N ILE A 154 1.12 4.68 10.92
CA ILE A 154 -0.15 4.53 10.20
C ILE A 154 -1.31 5.10 11.02
N SER A 155 -1.35 4.83 12.33
CA SER A 155 -2.37 5.40 13.22
C SER A 155 -2.30 6.93 13.32
N GLN A 156 -1.12 7.53 13.14
CA GLN A 156 -0.97 8.99 13.10
C GLN A 156 -1.48 9.57 11.78
N MET A 157 -1.16 8.94 10.65
CA MET A 157 -1.72 9.36 9.35
C MET A 157 -3.24 9.30 9.35
N ALA A 158 -3.82 8.19 9.82
CA ALA A 158 -5.27 8.01 9.83
C ALA A 158 -5.98 9.14 10.60
N LYS A 159 -5.41 9.58 11.73
CA LYS A 159 -5.95 10.70 12.51
C LYS A 159 -5.85 12.04 11.80
N ALA A 160 -4.73 12.30 11.11
CA ALA A 160 -4.58 13.54 10.35
C ALA A 160 -5.69 13.68 9.29
N PHE A 161 -6.01 12.59 8.60
CA PHE A 161 -7.11 12.57 7.62
C PHE A 161 -8.51 12.64 8.25
N GLU A 162 -8.70 12.18 9.49
CA GLU A 162 -9.98 12.32 10.22
C GLU A 162 -10.21 13.75 10.71
N ASP A 163 -9.16 14.43 11.21
CA ASP A 163 -9.27 15.78 11.76
C ASP A 163 -9.58 16.83 10.64
N ASP A 164 -9.04 16.67 9.44
CA ASP A 164 -9.29 17.59 8.31
C ASP A 164 -10.74 17.48 7.74
N GLU A 165 -11.40 16.32 7.85
CA GLU A 165 -12.83 16.19 7.48
C GLU A 165 -13.75 16.98 8.44
N GLU A 166 -13.38 17.08 9.73
CA GLU A 166 -14.14 17.87 10.71
C GLU A 166 -14.02 19.38 10.45
N ASP A 167 -12.84 19.86 10.03
CA ASP A 167 -12.61 21.27 9.72
C ASP A 167 -13.32 21.71 8.42
N GLU A 168 -13.40 20.84 7.41
CA GLU A 168 -14.16 21.10 6.17
C GLU A 168 -15.68 21.15 6.35
N ASP A 169 -16.21 20.52 7.39
CA ASP A 169 -17.63 20.52 7.71
C ASP A 169 -18.02 21.73 8.59
N GLU A 170 -17.12 22.25 9.42
CA GLU A 170 -17.35 23.52 10.15
C GLU A 170 -17.40 24.73 9.21
N ASP A 171 -16.56 24.78 8.16
CA ASP A 171 -16.53 25.89 7.19
C ASP A 171 -17.76 25.93 6.25
N LYS A 172 -18.58 24.87 6.21
CA LYS A 172 -19.81 24.80 5.40
C LYS A 172 -21.06 25.24 6.17
N GLU A 173 -20.96 25.52 7.48
CA GLU A 173 -22.08 25.95 8.32
C GLU A 173 -22.20 27.49 8.54
N ASP A 174 -21.28 28.31 8.01
CA ASP A 174 -21.30 29.79 8.14
C ASP A 174 -21.80 30.56 6.88
#